data_AF-A0A699ZNZ1-F1
#
_entry.id   AF-A0A699ZNZ1-F1
#
_cell.length_a   1.000
_cell.length_b   1.000
_cell.length_c   1.000
_cell.angle_alpha   90.00
_cell.angle_beta   90.00
_cell.angle_gamma   90.00
#
_symmetry.space_group_name_H-M   'P 1'
#
loop_
_entity.id
_entity.type
_entity.pdbx_description
1 polymer ?
#
loop_
_entity_poly.entity_id
_entity_poly.type
_entity_poly.pdbx_seq_one_letter_code
_entity_poly.pdbx_strand_id
1 'polypeptide(L)'
;VWRYYLLSVRPEQQDTDFKWSDLQARTNSELLANLGNLVNRALQFVVKFFNGVVPAAHPEKGAQALAALGATVGPKVAEYYAAMEAIKLREGIRLAMTISADGNKFIQDNQPWVWMKQDIEHCGSIVAGGKWALGAP
;
A
#
# COMPACT_ATOMS: atom_id res chain seq x y z
N VAL A 1 -8.66 -4.31 -14.76
CA VAL A 1 -9.55 -3.13 -14.78
C VAL A 1 -11.01 -3.52 -14.49
N TRP A 2 -11.69 -4.28 -15.36
CA TRP A 2 -13.11 -4.67 -15.18
C TRP A 2 -13.46 -5.27 -13.82
N ARG A 3 -12.74 -6.32 -13.37
CA ARG A 3 -12.98 -6.96 -12.07
C ARG A 3 -12.95 -5.98 -10.91
N TYR A 4 -11.94 -5.12 -10.88
CA TYR A 4 -11.80 -4.12 -9.82
C TYR A 4 -12.98 -3.14 -9.84
N TYR A 5 -13.32 -2.59 -11.02
CA TYR A 5 -14.42 -1.63 -11.10
C TYR A 5 -15.75 -2.26 -10.66
N LEU A 6 -16.13 -3.39 -11.26
CA LEU A 6 -17.40 -4.06 -10.96
C LEU A 6 -17.50 -4.47 -9.48
N LEU A 7 -16.39 -4.83 -8.83
CA LEU A 7 -16.39 -5.13 -7.40
C LEU A 7 -16.43 -3.85 -6.54
N SER A 8 -15.78 -2.76 -6.98
CA SER A 8 -15.79 -1.47 -6.27
C SER A 8 -17.17 -0.81 -6.23
N VAL A 9 -18.01 -1.09 -7.24
CA VAL A 9 -19.41 -0.66 -7.31
C VAL A 9 -20.39 -1.84 -7.18
N ARG A 10 -19.97 -2.94 -6.54
CA ARG A 10 -20.84 -4.11 -6.38
C ARG A 10 -22.14 -3.73 -5.66
N PRO A 11 -23.32 -4.10 -6.20
CA PRO A 11 -24.58 -3.87 -5.52
C PRO A 11 -24.73 -4.86 -4.36
N GLU A 12 -24.38 -4.43 -3.15
CA GLU A 12 -24.48 -5.27 -1.93
C GLU A 12 -25.71 -4.94 -1.08
N GLN A 13 -26.16 -3.69 -1.09
CA GLN A 13 -27.29 -3.21 -0.29
C GLN A 13 -28.36 -2.49 -1.13
N GLN A 14 -27.93 -1.90 -2.23
CA GLN A 14 -28.76 -1.12 -3.15
C GLN A 14 -28.19 -1.25 -4.55
N ASP A 15 -29.02 -0.94 -5.55
CA ASP A 15 -28.66 -0.99 -6.95
C ASP A 15 -27.50 -0.03 -7.28
N THR A 16 -26.71 -0.41 -8.27
CA THR A 16 -25.60 0.40 -8.78
C THR A 16 -25.62 0.47 -10.29
N ASP A 17 -25.41 1.67 -10.82
CA ASP A 17 -25.34 1.91 -12.26
C ASP A 17 -23.90 1.92 -12.74
N PHE A 18 -23.65 1.20 -13.83
CA PHE A 18 -22.39 1.30 -14.55
C PHE A 18 -22.27 2.67 -15.23
N LYS A 19 -21.14 3.36 -15.05
CA LYS A 19 -20.83 4.61 -15.75
C LYS A 19 -19.41 4.58 -16.30
N TRP A 20 -19.26 4.80 -17.60
CA TRP A 20 -17.95 4.88 -18.27
C TRP A 20 -17.03 5.92 -17.64
N SER A 21 -17.56 7.08 -17.27
CA SER A 21 -16.81 8.15 -16.60
C SER A 21 -16.29 7.72 -15.22
N ASP A 22 -17.09 6.97 -14.45
CA ASP A 22 -16.69 6.46 -13.14
C ASP A 22 -15.63 5.34 -13.27
N LEU A 23 -15.78 4.46 -14.26
CA LEU A 23 -14.76 3.45 -14.59
C LEU A 23 -13.40 4.10 -14.88
N GLN A 24 -13.40 5.13 -15.74
CA GLN A 24 -12.18 5.86 -16.07
C GLN A 24 -11.60 6.56 -14.84
N ALA A 25 -12.45 7.27 -14.07
CA ALA A 25 -12.03 7.99 -12.88
C ALA A 25 -11.35 7.07 -11.86
N ARG A 26 -11.99 5.96 -11.47
CA ARG A 26 -11.43 4.99 -10.51
C ARG A 26 -10.18 4.31 -11.02
N THR A 27 -10.11 4.00 -12.31
CA THR A 27 -8.89 3.43 -12.91
C THR A 27 -7.72 4.41 -12.78
N ASN A 28 -7.95 5.69 -13.02
CA ASN A 28 -6.89 6.69 -12.95
C ASN A 28 -6.51 7.06 -11.51
N SER A 29 -7.49 7.26 -10.63
CA SER A 29 -7.22 7.71 -9.25
C SER A 29 -6.81 6.57 -8.32
N GLU A 30 -7.48 5.41 -8.39
CA GLU A 30 -7.26 4.32 -7.45
C GLU A 30 -6.24 3.30 -7.98
N LEU A 31 -6.35 2.88 -9.25
CA LEU A 31 -5.41 1.90 -9.79
C LEU A 31 -4.09 2.53 -10.22
N LEU A 32 -4.09 3.63 -10.97
CA LEU A 32 -2.86 4.24 -11.48
C LEU A 32 -2.18 5.12 -10.41
N ALA A 33 -2.88 6.15 -9.92
CA ALA A 33 -2.28 7.15 -9.03
C ALA A 33 -2.05 6.66 -7.59
N ASN A 34 -2.76 5.61 -7.15
CA ASN A 34 -2.59 5.04 -5.82
C ASN A 34 -1.85 3.68 -5.87
N LEU A 35 -2.52 2.57 -6.20
CA LEU A 35 -1.91 1.24 -6.12
C LEU A 35 -0.70 1.07 -7.05
N GLY A 36 -0.86 1.43 -8.32
CA GLY A 36 0.19 1.36 -9.33
C GLY A 36 1.37 2.26 -8.96
N ASN A 37 1.11 3.46 -8.48
CA ASN A 37 2.15 4.36 -7.99
C ASN A 37 2.93 3.78 -6.82
N LEU A 38 2.26 3.20 -5.82
CA LEU A 38 2.92 2.57 -4.67
C LEU A 38 3.84 1.44 -5.11
N VAL A 39 3.29 0.47 -5.86
CA VAL A 39 4.04 -0.69 -6.33
C VAL A 39 5.22 -0.27 -7.20
N ASN A 40 5.00 0.66 -8.14
CA ASN A 40 6.06 1.16 -8.99
C ASN A 40 7.15 1.84 -8.18
N ARG A 41 6.82 2.73 -7.22
CA ARG A 41 7.82 3.39 -6.37
C ARG A 41 8.62 2.39 -5.55
N ALA A 42 7.95 1.45 -4.88
CA ALA A 42 8.61 0.42 -4.09
C ALA A 42 9.62 -0.39 -4.92
N LEU A 43 9.18 -0.90 -6.09
CA LEU A 43 10.04 -1.66 -6.99
C LEU A 43 11.19 -0.80 -7.56
N GLN A 44 10.91 0.44 -7.95
CA GLN A 44 11.92 1.36 -8.47
C GLN A 44 13.01 1.65 -7.44
N PHE A 45 12.68 1.78 -6.15
CA PHE A 45 13.68 1.96 -5.10
C PHE A 45 14.54 0.71 -4.92
N VAL A 46 13.94 -0.47 -4.88
CA VAL A 46 14.68 -1.74 -4.79
C VAL A 46 15.63 -1.93 -5.97
N VAL A 47 15.14 -1.71 -7.20
CA VAL A 47 15.97 -1.86 -8.41
C VAL A 47 17.08 -0.82 -8.47
N LYS A 48 16.77 0.46 -8.24
CA LYS A 48 17.74 1.55 -8.40
C LYS A 48 18.78 1.62 -7.31
N PHE A 49 18.41 1.30 -6.07
CA PHE A 49 19.28 1.54 -4.91
C PHE A 49 19.85 0.26 -4.30
N PHE A 50 19.22 -0.89 -4.55
CA PHE A 50 19.58 -2.17 -3.94
C PHE A 50 19.77 -3.29 -4.97
N ASN A 51 20.05 -2.92 -6.24
CA ASN A 51 20.35 -3.85 -7.33
C ASN A 51 19.29 -4.95 -7.52
N GLY A 52 18.01 -4.62 -7.28
CA GLY A 52 16.91 -5.57 -7.41
C GLY A 52 16.74 -6.54 -6.24
N VAL A 53 17.57 -6.43 -5.19
CA VAL A 53 17.50 -7.26 -3.99
C VAL A 53 16.82 -6.45 -2.88
N VAL A 54 15.81 -7.03 -2.23
CA VAL A 54 15.16 -6.38 -1.08
C VAL A 54 16.20 -6.22 0.04
N PRO A 55 16.47 -4.99 0.51
CA PRO A 55 17.45 -4.76 1.56
C PRO A 55 17.01 -5.41 2.87
N ALA A 56 17.99 -5.80 3.69
CA ALA A 56 17.71 -6.17 5.07
C ALA A 56 17.33 -4.91 5.85
N ALA A 57 16.24 -4.98 6.61
CA ALA A 57 15.90 -3.93 7.55
C ALA A 57 16.83 -4.00 8.76
N HIS A 58 17.42 -2.86 9.11
CA HIS A 58 18.25 -2.70 10.30
C HIS A 58 17.36 -2.59 11.55
N PRO A 59 17.69 -3.24 12.69
CA PRO A 59 16.84 -3.27 13.87
C PRO A 59 16.45 -1.89 14.44
N GLU A 60 17.37 -0.94 14.39
CA GLU A 60 17.18 0.40 14.98
C GLU A 60 16.84 1.49 13.96
N LYS A 61 17.35 1.38 12.71
CA LYS A 61 17.21 2.44 11.72
C LYS A 61 15.83 2.34 11.08
N GLY A 62 15.06 3.43 11.13
CA GLY A 62 13.71 3.46 10.57
C GLY A 62 12.67 2.71 11.42
N ALA A 63 13.04 2.14 12.56
CA ALA A 63 12.16 1.34 13.41
C ALA A 63 10.91 2.11 13.86
N GLN A 64 11.06 3.37 14.27
CA GLN A 64 9.92 4.22 14.66
C GLN A 64 8.94 4.45 13.50
N ALA A 65 9.45 4.72 12.29
CA ALA A 65 8.61 4.92 11.11
C ALA A 65 7.88 3.64 10.71
N LEU A 66 8.56 2.49 10.78
CA LEU A 66 7.96 1.18 10.51
C LEU A 66 6.91 0.80 11.55
N ALA A 67 7.16 1.08 12.84
CA ALA A 67 6.19 0.86 13.90
C ALA A 67 4.94 1.74 13.71
N ALA A 68 5.12 3.01 13.34
CA ALA A 68 4.01 3.91 13.03
C ALA A 68 3.20 3.42 11.82
N LEU A 69 3.87 2.94 10.77
CA LEU A 69 3.20 2.32 9.62
C LEU A 69 2.41 1.07 10.04
N GLY A 70 3.02 0.20 10.84
CA GLY A 70 2.38 -1.02 11.34
C GLY A 70 1.15 -0.73 12.20
N ALA A 71 1.23 0.25 13.10
CA ALA A 71 0.08 0.71 13.89
C ALA A 71 -1.05 1.30 13.01
N THR A 72 -0.71 1.87 11.86
CA THR A 72 -1.68 2.45 10.91
C THR A 72 -2.31 1.40 10.00
N VAL A 73 -1.52 0.45 9.50
CA VAL A 73 -1.93 -0.54 8.49
C VAL A 73 -2.47 -1.82 9.14
N GLY A 74 -1.91 -2.25 10.26
CA GLY A 74 -2.28 -3.48 10.96
C GLY A 74 -3.77 -3.60 11.25
N PRO A 75 -4.42 -2.60 11.87
CA PRO A 75 -5.87 -2.62 12.09
C PRO A 75 -6.67 -2.73 10.79
N LYS A 76 -6.27 -2.02 9.73
CA LYS A 76 -6.94 -2.07 8.42
C LYS A 76 -6.81 -3.44 7.74
N VAL A 77 -5.68 -4.13 7.95
CA VAL A 77 -5.50 -5.51 7.48
C VAL A 77 -6.43 -6.46 8.23
N ALA A 78 -6.58 -6.31 9.55
CA ALA A 78 -7.53 -7.10 10.32
C ALA A 78 -8.99 -6.83 9.87
N GLU A 79 -9.36 -5.56 9.66
CA GLU A 79 -10.66 -5.17 9.11
C GLU A 79 -10.88 -5.74 7.70
N TYR A 80 -9.83 -5.76 6.87
CA TYR A 80 -9.89 -6.36 5.54
C TYR A 80 -10.24 -7.84 5.63
N TYR A 81 -9.54 -8.60 6.48
CA TYR A 81 -9.85 -10.02 6.69
C TYR A 81 -11.28 -10.24 7.16
N ALA A 82 -11.73 -9.49 8.18
CA ALA A 82 -13.10 -9.58 8.68
C ALA A 82 -14.14 -9.25 7.61
N ALA A 83 -13.88 -8.26 6.75
CA ALA A 83 -14.76 -7.92 5.63
C ALA A 83 -14.82 -9.04 4.59
N MET A 84 -13.67 -9.64 4.24
CA MET A 84 -13.60 -10.72 3.27
C MET A 84 -14.27 -12.01 3.76
N GLU A 85 -14.10 -12.36 5.05
CA GLU A 85 -14.78 -13.48 5.69
C GLU A 85 -16.30 -13.29 5.73
N ALA A 86 -16.76 -12.06 5.95
CA ALA A 86 -18.17 -11.69 5.90
C ALA A 86 -18.70 -11.45 4.47
N ILE A 87 -17.90 -11.69 3.42
CA ILE A 87 -18.26 -11.49 2.00
C ILE A 87 -18.66 -10.03 1.70
N LYS A 88 -18.13 -9.07 2.46
CA LYS A 88 -18.25 -7.62 2.22
C LYS A 88 -17.18 -7.16 1.24
N LEU A 89 -17.28 -7.60 -0.01
CA LEU A 89 -16.23 -7.45 -1.02
C LEU A 89 -15.97 -5.98 -1.38
N ARG A 90 -17.03 -5.16 -1.41
CA ARG A 90 -16.88 -3.72 -1.68
C ARG A 90 -16.02 -3.03 -0.60
N GLU A 91 -16.25 -3.39 0.66
CA GLU A 91 -15.49 -2.88 1.79
C GLU A 91 -14.04 -3.40 1.79
N GLY A 92 -13.85 -4.69 1.50
CA GLY A 92 -12.51 -5.27 1.36
C GLY A 92 -11.65 -4.53 0.32
N ILE A 93 -12.19 -4.21 -0.85
CA ILE A 93 -11.45 -3.44 -1.87
C ILE A 93 -11.14 -2.02 -1.39
N ARG A 94 -12.10 -1.36 -0.73
CA ARG A 94 -11.89 -0.01 -0.17
C ARG A 94 -10.75 0.00 0.85
N LEU A 95 -10.72 -0.98 1.75
CA LEU A 95 -9.65 -1.14 2.73
C LEU A 95 -8.29 -1.40 2.07
N ALA A 96 -8.23 -2.26 1.06
CA ALA A 96 -7.00 -2.50 0.29
C ALA A 96 -6.46 -1.23 -0.38
N MET A 97 -7.34 -0.41 -0.99
CA MET A 97 -6.94 0.87 -1.58
C MET A 97 -6.50 1.88 -0.52
N THR A 98 -7.10 1.85 0.67
CA THR A 98 -6.72 2.70 1.81
C THR A 98 -5.32 2.34 2.32
N ILE A 99 -5.02 1.05 2.47
CA ILE A 99 -3.68 0.56 2.84
C ILE A 99 -2.63 1.01 1.80
N SER A 100 -2.97 0.96 0.51
CA SER A 100 -2.10 1.48 -0.54
C SER A 100 -1.86 2.99 -0.42
N ALA A 101 -2.88 3.76 -0.05
CA ALA A 101 -2.73 5.21 0.15
C ALA A 101 -1.82 5.51 1.35
N ASP A 102 -1.95 4.75 2.44
CA ASP A 102 -1.06 4.85 3.60
C ASP A 102 0.39 4.51 3.23
N GLY A 103 0.61 3.49 2.40
CA GLY A 103 1.94 3.15 1.87
C GLY A 103 2.55 4.28 1.02
N ASN A 104 1.75 4.90 0.15
CA ASN A 104 2.19 6.06 -0.62
C ASN A 104 2.60 7.22 0.29
N LYS A 105 1.79 7.50 1.31
CA LYS A 105 2.06 8.54 2.30
C LYS A 105 3.33 8.23 3.09
N PHE A 106 3.50 6.99 3.54
CA PHE A 106 4.70 6.55 4.25
C PHE A 106 5.97 6.78 3.44
N ILE A 107 6.00 6.35 2.17
CA ILE A 107 7.15 6.59 1.29
C ILE A 107 7.39 8.09 1.13
N GLN A 108 6.32 8.89 1.01
CA GLN A 108 6.44 10.33 0.83
C GLN A 108 7.01 11.03 2.05
N ASP A 109 6.51 10.70 3.24
CA ASP A 109 6.90 11.32 4.50
C ASP A 109 8.34 10.92 4.90
N ASN A 110 8.77 9.70 4.56
CA ASN A 110 10.10 9.19 4.91
C ASN A 110 11.19 9.44 3.86
N GLN A 111 10.82 9.92 2.66
CA GLN A 111 11.76 10.40 1.64
C GLN A 111 13.00 9.52 1.42
N PRO A 112 12.86 8.22 1.04
CA PRO A 112 14.00 7.31 0.89
C PRO A 112 15.06 7.79 -0.12
N TRP A 113 14.70 8.64 -1.08
CA TRP A 113 15.64 9.26 -2.03
C TRP A 113 16.60 10.26 -1.38
N VAL A 114 16.26 10.81 -0.21
CA VAL A 114 17.16 11.64 0.59
C VAL A 114 18.08 10.74 1.41
N TRP A 115 17.51 9.77 2.12
CA TRP A 115 18.29 8.85 2.97
C TRP A 115 19.29 8.01 2.20
N MET A 116 19.02 7.65 0.94
CA MET A 116 19.99 6.96 0.09
C MET A 116 21.38 7.65 0.05
N LYS A 117 21.42 8.99 0.16
CA LYS A 117 22.67 9.76 0.15
C LYS A 117 23.29 9.96 1.52
N GLN A 118 22.54 9.72 2.60
CA GLN A 118 22.92 10.05 3.97
C GLN A 118 23.16 8.80 4.82
N ASP A 119 22.23 7.85 4.77
CA ASP A 119 22.23 6.61 5.53
C ASP A 119 21.50 5.53 4.72
N ILE A 120 22.28 4.69 4.05
CA ILE A 120 21.76 3.62 3.19
C ILE A 120 21.05 2.52 4.00
N GLU A 121 21.41 2.31 5.26
CA GLU A 121 20.77 1.32 6.13
C GLU A 121 19.39 1.81 6.55
N HIS A 122 19.25 3.10 6.89
CA HIS A 122 17.95 3.71 7.14
C HIS A 122 17.06 3.64 5.89
N CYS A 123 17.60 4.00 4.72
CA CYS A 123 16.89 3.87 3.45
C CYS A 123 16.44 2.42 3.23
N GLY A 124 17.34 1.46 3.47
CA GLY A 124 17.08 0.03 3.38
C GLY A 124 15.91 -0.41 4.26
N SER A 125 15.88 0.01 5.53
CA SER A 125 14.76 -0.28 6.43
C SER A 125 13.42 0.27 5.94
N ILE A 126 13.38 1.52 5.45
CA ILE A 126 12.15 2.13 4.93
C ILE A 126 11.66 1.39 3.67
N VAL A 127 12.57 1.04 2.76
CA VAL A 127 12.25 0.32 1.52
C VAL A 127 11.85 -1.13 1.79
N ALA A 128 12.45 -1.79 2.78
CA ALA A 128 12.17 -3.17 3.17
C ALA A 128 10.84 -3.34 3.94
N GLY A 129 10.15 -2.25 4.27
CA GLY A 129 9.17 -2.11 5.35
C GLY A 129 7.99 -3.09 5.47
N GLY A 130 7.91 -4.14 4.65
CA GLY A 130 6.96 -5.23 4.82
C GLY A 130 7.30 -6.25 5.91
N LYS A 131 8.59 -6.56 6.18
CA LYS A 131 8.92 -7.66 7.11
C LYS A 131 8.62 -7.33 8.58
N TRP A 132 8.76 -6.07 8.99
CA TRP A 132 8.62 -5.66 10.40
C TRP A 132 7.29 -4.96 10.72
N ALA A 133 6.68 -4.24 9.77
CA ALA A 133 5.46 -3.47 10.04
C ALA A 133 4.20 -4.34 10.25
N LEU A 134 4.20 -5.60 9.81
CA LEU A 134 3.03 -6.49 9.88
C LEU A 134 3.06 -7.48 11.05
N GLY A 135 4.08 -7.40 11.93
CA GLY A 135 4.14 -8.26 13.13
C GLY A 135 4.17 -9.76 12.83
N ALA A 136 4.63 -10.18 11.65
CA ALA A 136 4.91 -11.57 11.38
C ALA A 136 6.26 -11.96 12.01
N PRO A 137 6.39 -13.12 12.67
CA PRO A 137 7.67 -13.66 13.08
C PRO A 137 8.64 -13.84 11.90
#